data_AF-A0A977SR22-F1
#
_entry.id   AF-A0A977SR22-F1
#
_cell.length_a   1.000
_cell.length_b   1.000
_cell.length_c   1.000
_cell.angle_alpha   90.00
_cell.angle_beta   90.00
_cell.angle_gamma   90.00
#
_symmetry.space_group_name_H-M   'P 1'
#
loop_
_entity.id
_entity.type
_entity.pdbx_description
1 polymer ?
#
loop_
_entity_poly.entity_id
_entity_poly.type
_entity_poly.pdbx_seq_one_letter_code
_entity_poly.pdbx_strand_id
1 'polypeptide(L)'
;MTGASLVLPYSVLDCKYWCTDNYDKNYCCGPPGRTYPPYTERSGKCPPVRASCTGVRSLLPKLCPHDCACDFPSKCFYDACVEHYVCKTPDFY
;
A
#
# COMPACT_ATOMS: atom_id res chain seq x y z
N MET A 1 6.13 21.69 17.28
CA MET A 1 6.50 20.28 17.01
C MET A 1 5.52 19.74 15.98
N THR A 2 5.70 20.10 14.72
CA THR A 2 4.82 19.71 13.62
C THR A 2 5.49 18.55 12.89
N GLY A 3 5.17 17.33 13.32
CA GLY A 3 5.50 16.14 12.55
C GLY A 3 4.70 16.19 11.26
N ALA A 4 5.37 16.49 10.14
CA ALA A 4 4.79 16.32 8.82
C ALA A 4 4.59 14.83 8.60
N SER A 5 3.42 14.34 9.01
CA SER A 5 2.96 13.00 8.67
C SER A 5 2.83 12.97 7.14
N LEU A 6 3.59 12.09 6.49
CA LEU A 6 3.62 11.92 5.03
C LEU A 6 2.30 11.44 4.42
N VAL A 7 1.22 11.38 5.22
CA VAL A 7 -0.15 11.18 4.74
C VAL A 7 -0.57 12.46 4.04
N LEU A 8 -0.38 12.48 2.72
CA LEU A 8 -1.09 13.43 1.87
C LEU A 8 -2.58 13.35 2.27
N PRO A 9 -3.21 14.45 2.71
CA PRO A 9 -4.63 14.46 3.00
C PRO A 9 -5.34 14.38 1.66
N TYR A 10 -5.36 13.19 1.05
CA TYR A 10 -6.14 12.95 -0.13
C TYR A 10 -7.58 13.26 0.26
N SER A 11 -8.14 14.28 -0.37
CA SER A 11 -9.50 14.74 -0.13
C SER A 11 -10.43 13.53 -0.26
N VAL A 12 -11.08 13.18 0.85
CA VAL A 12 -12.03 12.06 0.97
C VAL A 12 -13.07 12.09 -0.17
N LEU A 13 -13.37 13.29 -0.65
CA LEU A 13 -14.32 13.61 -1.71
C LEU A 13 -14.03 12.94 -3.07
N ASP A 14 -12.77 12.67 -3.43
CA ASP A 14 -12.40 12.10 -4.74
C ASP A 14 -11.77 10.70 -4.63
N CYS A 15 -12.00 10.01 -3.51
CA CYS A 15 -11.39 8.71 -3.29
C CYS A 15 -12.07 7.61 -4.11
N LYS A 16 -11.37 7.13 -5.14
CA LYS A 16 -11.83 6.02 -5.99
C LYS A 16 -11.53 4.64 -5.39
N TYR A 17 -10.50 4.53 -4.55
CA TYR A 17 -10.04 3.25 -3.99
C TYR A 17 -9.83 3.35 -2.48
N TRP A 18 -10.61 2.57 -1.75
CA TRP A 18 -10.63 2.52 -0.30
C TRP A 18 -9.88 1.30 0.20
N CYS A 19 -9.01 1.50 1.19
CA CYS A 19 -8.28 0.44 1.86
C CYS A 19 -8.51 0.53 3.38
N THR A 20 -8.26 -0.57 4.07
CA THR A 20 -8.41 -0.69 5.52
C THR A 20 -7.05 -0.99 6.13
N ASP A 21 -6.58 -0.18 7.08
CA ASP A 21 -5.32 -0.45 7.77
C ASP A 21 -5.43 -1.61 8.77
N ASN A 22 -4.33 -1.94 9.47
CA ASN A 22 -4.30 -2.99 10.50
C ASN A 22 -5.09 -2.65 11.78
N TYR A 23 -5.69 -1.46 11.87
CA TYR A 23 -6.51 -1.00 12.99
C TYR A 23 -7.98 -0.82 12.59
N ASP A 24 -8.39 -1.46 11.49
CA ASP A 24 -9.74 -1.37 10.92
C ASP A 24 -10.15 0.05 10.50
N LYS A 25 -9.19 0.94 10.25
CA LYS A 25 -9.47 2.30 9.78
C LYS A 25 -9.44 2.35 8.27
N ASN A 26 -10.52 2.90 7.70
CA ASN A 26 -10.62 3.13 6.27
C ASN A 26 -9.88 4.40 5.87
N TYR A 27 -9.10 4.31 4.81
CA TYR A 27 -8.36 5.42 4.25
C TYR A 27 -8.29 5.33 2.73
N CYS A 28 -7.98 6.46 2.08
CA CYS A 28 -7.81 6.50 0.64
C CYS A 28 -6.41 6.02 0.25
N CYS A 29 -6.31 4.88 -0.43
CA CYS A 29 -5.03 4.28 -0.80
C CYS A 29 -4.55 4.62 -2.22
N GLY A 30 -5.41 5.26 -3.02
CA GLY A 30 -5.06 5.71 -4.37
C GLY A 30 -4.91 7.23 -4.45
N PRO A 31 -3.87 7.76 -5.12
CA PRO A 31 -3.81 9.18 -5.44
C PRO A 31 -4.97 9.57 -6.38
N PRO A 32 -5.54 10.79 -6.23
CA PRO A 32 -6.65 11.26 -7.04
C PRO A 32 -6.27 11.29 -8.52
N GLY A 33 -7.23 10.99 -9.38
CA GLY A 33 -7.04 10.96 -10.83
C GLY A 33 -6.26 9.75 -11.38
N ARG A 34 -5.75 8.84 -10.52
CA ARG A 34 -5.20 7.57 -11.00
C ARG A 34 -6.28 6.51 -11.17
N THR A 35 -6.24 5.83 -12.32
CA THR A 35 -7.03 4.63 -12.57
C THR A 35 -6.11 3.43 -12.60
N TYR A 36 -6.48 2.40 -11.86
CA TYR A 36 -5.80 1.12 -11.83
C TYR A 36 -6.55 0.10 -12.68
N PRO A 37 -5.88 -0.98 -13.13
CA PRO A 37 -6.55 -2.11 -13.76
C PRO A 37 -7.66 -2.69 -12.85
N PRO A 38 -8.59 -3.48 -13.40
CA PRO A 38 -9.62 -4.14 -12.59
C PRO A 38 -9.04 -4.94 -11.42
N TYR A 39 -9.80 -4.99 -10.33
CA TYR A 39 -9.48 -5.82 -9.18
C TYR A 39 -9.41 -7.30 -9.61
N THR A 40 -8.29 -7.95 -9.32
CA THR A 40 -8.16 -9.40 -9.39
C THR A 40 -7.13 -9.80 -8.35
N GLU A 41 -7.46 -10.83 -7.58
CA GLU A 41 -6.56 -11.37 -6.58
C GLU A 41 -5.52 -12.28 -7.24
N ARG A 42 -4.24 -12.09 -6.88
CA ARG A 42 -3.14 -12.97 -7.33
C ARG A 42 -2.81 -14.00 -6.25
N SER A 43 -2.16 -15.11 -6.62
CA SER A 43 -1.73 -16.12 -5.65
C SER A 43 -0.56 -15.63 -4.78
N GLY A 44 -0.42 -16.23 -3.58
CA GLY A 44 0.64 -15.93 -2.62
C GLY A 44 0.15 -15.11 -1.43
N LYS A 45 0.87 -15.19 -0.32
CA LYS A 45 0.55 -14.59 0.98
C LYS A 45 1.39 -13.35 1.25
N CYS A 46 0.96 -12.56 2.24
CA CYS A 46 1.76 -11.46 2.77
C CYS A 46 3.12 -12.00 3.23
N PRO A 47 4.24 -11.38 2.83
CA PRO A 47 5.54 -11.71 3.42
C PRO A 47 5.54 -11.40 4.93
N PRO A 48 6.39 -12.06 5.72
CA PRO A 48 6.51 -11.80 7.15
C PRO A 48 6.72 -10.32 7.45
N VAL A 49 6.05 -9.83 8.51
CA VAL A 49 6.29 -8.47 9.00
C VAL A 49 7.73 -8.39 9.48
N ARG A 50 8.44 -7.36 9.03
CA ARG A 50 9.86 -7.16 9.37
C ARG A 50 9.96 -6.83 10.87
N ALA A 51 10.93 -7.44 11.55
CA ALA A 51 11.19 -7.16 12.96
C ALA A 51 11.63 -5.70 13.22
N SER A 52 12.20 -5.03 12.22
CA SER A 52 12.58 -3.63 12.29
C SER A 52 12.44 -2.92 10.94
N CYS A 53 12.12 -1.63 11.01
CA CYS A 53 12.08 -0.75 9.87
C CYS A 53 13.49 -0.28 9.53
N THR A 54 14.13 -0.96 8.58
CA THR A 54 15.41 -0.46 8.04
C THR A 54 15.16 0.90 7.39
N GLY A 55 15.96 1.90 7.75
CA GLY A 55 15.87 3.26 7.22
C GLY A 55 16.08 3.38 5.70
N VAL A 56 16.21 4.64 5.27
CA VAL A 56 16.20 5.17 3.88
C VAL A 56 16.40 4.11 2.80
N ARG A 57 15.33 3.82 2.06
CA ARG A 57 15.41 3.08 0.80
C ARG A 57 15.83 4.03 -0.30
N SER A 58 16.74 3.59 -1.17
CA SER A 58 17.10 4.32 -2.39
C SER A 58 15.92 4.50 -3.34
N LEU A 59 14.91 3.64 -3.24
CA LEU A 59 13.66 3.73 -3.99
C LEU A 59 12.45 3.70 -3.04
N LEU A 60 11.56 4.67 -3.21
CA LEU A 60 10.28 4.70 -2.50
C LEU A 60 9.40 3.51 -2.95
N PRO A 61 8.72 2.84 -2.02
CA PRO A 61 7.82 1.76 -2.36
C PRO A 61 6.60 2.29 -3.14
N LYS A 62 6.13 1.51 -4.12
CA LYS A 62 4.94 1.84 -4.93
C LYS A 62 3.68 1.59 -4.10
N LEU A 63 2.93 2.65 -3.80
CA LEU A 63 1.60 2.54 -3.19
C LEU A 63 0.63 1.84 -4.13
N CYS A 64 -0.27 1.03 -3.57
CA CYS A 64 -1.24 0.27 -4.33
C CYS A 64 -2.58 0.16 -3.57
N PRO A 65 -3.70 0.12 -4.30
CA PRO A 65 -4.99 -0.25 -3.73
C PRO A 65 -5.31 -1.74 -3.80
N HIS A 66 -4.71 -2.49 -4.74
CA HIS A 66 -4.95 -3.93 -4.93
C HIS A 66 -3.84 -4.56 -5.80
N ASP A 67 -3.82 -5.90 -5.89
CA ASP A 67 -2.75 -6.66 -6.56
C ASP A 67 -2.48 -6.22 -8.01
N CYS A 68 -3.52 -6.01 -8.81
CA CYS A 68 -3.37 -5.56 -10.20
C CYS A 68 -2.82 -4.14 -10.38
N ALA A 69 -2.70 -3.35 -9.31
CA ALA A 69 -1.96 -2.08 -9.37
C ALA A 69 -0.44 -2.29 -9.38
N CYS A 70 0.02 -3.48 -8.99
CA CYS A 70 1.42 -3.86 -8.92
C CYS A 70 1.86 -4.60 -10.18
N ASP A 71 3.12 -4.38 -10.54
CA ASP A 71 3.76 -5.09 -11.65
C ASP A 71 3.94 -6.56 -11.26
N PHE A 72 3.65 -7.48 -12.18
CA PHE A 72 3.80 -8.92 -11.93
C PHE A 72 5.29 -9.24 -11.58
N PRO A 73 5.58 -10.07 -10.56
CA PRO A 73 4.68 -10.92 -9.77
C PRO A 73 4.20 -10.30 -8.44
N SER A 74 4.40 -9.00 -8.24
CA SER A 74 4.12 -8.35 -6.95
C SER A 74 2.62 -8.35 -6.63
N LYS A 75 2.34 -8.38 -5.32
CA LYS A 75 1.02 -8.24 -4.72
C LYS A 75 0.96 -6.99 -3.84
N CYS A 76 -0.25 -6.56 -3.51
CA CYS A 76 -0.49 -5.38 -2.71
C CYS A 76 -0.68 -5.75 -1.24
N PHE A 77 0.26 -5.38 -0.39
CA PHE A 77 0.24 -5.73 1.03
C PHE A 77 0.51 -4.53 1.91
N TYR A 78 -0.10 -4.51 3.09
CA TYR A 78 0.20 -3.51 4.10
C TYR A 78 1.67 -3.60 4.53
N ASP A 79 2.33 -2.45 4.66
CA ASP A 79 3.67 -2.34 5.22
C ASP A 79 3.62 -1.53 6.50
N ALA A 80 3.86 -2.18 7.64
CA ALA A 80 3.86 -1.51 8.94
C ALA A 80 4.94 -0.43 9.08
N CYS A 81 6.01 -0.48 8.28
CA CYS A 81 7.05 0.55 8.30
C CYS A 81 6.72 1.78 7.44
N VAL A 82 5.83 1.62 6.46
CA VAL A 82 5.32 2.70 5.60
C VAL A 82 3.92 3.16 6.06
N GLU A 83 3.28 2.35 6.89
CA GLU A 83 1.90 2.47 7.37
C GLU A 83 0.88 2.56 6.22
N HIS A 84 1.20 1.91 5.09
CA HIS A 84 0.38 1.91 3.87
C HIS A 84 0.51 0.58 3.10
N TYR A 85 -0.49 0.27 2.27
CA TYR A 85 -0.39 -0.76 1.24
C TYR A 85 0.62 -0.38 0.15
N VAL A 86 1.57 -1.29 -0.09
CA VAL A 86 2.61 -1.15 -1.09
C VAL A 86 2.81 -2.45 -1.86
N CYS A 87 3.36 -2.33 -3.07
CA CYS A 87 3.73 -3.49 -3.88
C CYS A 87 4.93 -4.21 -3.26
N LYS A 88 4.77 -5.50 -2.98
CA LYS A 88 5.84 -6.38 -2.51
C LYS A 88 5.78 -7.74 -3.21
N THR A 89 6.89 -8.45 -3.20
CA THR A 89 6.94 -9.85 -3.59
C THR A 89 6.10 -10.68 -2.60
N PRO A 90 5.16 -11.50 -3.09
CA PRO A 90 4.41 -12.41 -2.24
C PRO A 90 5.26 -13.59 -1.77
N ASP A 91 4.88 -14.13 -0.62
CA ASP A 91 5.39 -15.40 -0.13
C ASP A 91 4.54 -16.56 -0.67
N PHE A 92 5.17 -17.65 -1.08
CA PHE A 92 4.50 -18.82 -1.64
C PHE A 92 4.64 -20.07 -0.76
N TYR A 93 5.31 -19.96 0.39
CA TYR A 93 5.66 -21.08 1.26
C TYR A 93 4.95 -21.03 2.62
#